data_AF-A0A958BZP5-F1
#
_entry.id   AF-A0A958BZP5-F1
#
_cell.length_a   1.000
_cell.length_b   1.000
_cell.length_c   1.000
_cell.angle_alpha   90.00
_cell.angle_beta   90.00
_cell.angle_gamma   90.00
#
_symmetry.space_group_name_H-M   'P 1'
#
loop_
_entity.id
_entity.type
_entity.pdbx_description
1 polymer ?
#
loop_
_entity_poly.entity_id
_entity_poly.type
_entity_poly.pdbx_seq_one_letter_code
_entity_poly.pdbx_strand_id
1 'polypeptide(L)'
;NRRRSYLLEILAFVAILVIAFLVKRAGQPKGLEALDANAAGAATGLVQVLHVYSDFSFNALAGWQAISPFYFNLPALIFAPLAGLAVVVCLVQLFKIKAKAEAKRSNLQFEIFNAQLVTLFLGLILLTTTLEMILFVSADRRDDKYLFMLLPILFLLGAYGLVIVSHWLLVIISRRNPNRQIDHPNRRSPLTTSQLIVSLIVMGLIAVITWPAIQSLLANTGDNYDAAFAYVRANWQDGDTVLTGTPAAAALYLGRNDFYGVQRRGGYDYRLLTIGGQAVDRWLASPAIRTEADLHQTLAANKVWLVLERWGLQREYYDLPFQQQLLAQTDLITQSQGIFVLRSKTNPQSIAMQPAHSVQATFGDVVQLLGYTAEPEQPEPGQSLRLTLYWQPIAAMAHNYTVFVHLRQPTGGNVAQADHRPLGDLYPTSIWPVGETIRETSELNLPADIPPGDYDLWVGVYLLETGERLPVQNDTSGENAVLIGRLRVE
;
A
#
# COMPACT_ATOMS: atom_id res chain seq x y z
N ASN A 1 -2.65 40.37 -38.99
CA ASN A 1 -3.58 40.00 -37.90
C ASN A 1 -3.51 38.55 -37.42
N ARG A 2 -3.69 37.50 -38.24
CA ARG A 2 -3.71 36.10 -37.71
C ARG A 2 -2.37 35.56 -37.16
N ARG A 3 -1.21 35.88 -37.75
CA ARG A 3 0.11 35.47 -37.20
C ARG A 3 0.39 36.05 -35.81
N ARG A 4 -0.07 37.27 -35.52
CA ARG A 4 0.01 37.87 -34.18
C ARG A 4 -0.94 37.18 -33.19
N SER A 5 -2.13 36.77 -33.63
CA SER A 5 -3.06 35.97 -32.80
C SER A 5 -2.45 34.64 -32.38
N TYR A 6 -1.87 33.88 -33.32
CA TYR A 6 -1.21 32.60 -32.98
C TYR A 6 0.01 32.79 -32.07
N LEU A 7 0.78 33.87 -32.28
CA LEU A 7 1.90 34.19 -31.40
C LEU A 7 1.42 34.54 -29.97
N LEU A 8 0.32 35.27 -29.86
CA LEU A 8 -0.33 35.62 -28.58
C LEU A 8 -0.93 34.40 -27.89
N GLU A 9 -1.55 33.49 -28.64
CA GLU A 9 -2.07 32.21 -28.12
C GLU A 9 -0.93 31.31 -27.62
N ILE A 10 0.16 31.21 -28.39
CA ILE A 10 1.37 30.47 -27.98
C ILE A 10 1.99 31.13 -26.74
N LEU A 11 2.10 32.46 -26.69
CA LEU A 11 2.65 33.17 -25.53
C LEU A 11 1.75 33.04 -24.30
N ALA A 12 0.43 33.15 -24.45
CA ALA A 12 -0.53 32.93 -23.37
C ALA A 12 -0.49 31.48 -22.89
N PHE A 13 -0.34 30.53 -23.80
CA PHE A 13 -0.21 29.11 -23.47
C PHE A 13 1.11 28.82 -22.73
N VAL A 14 2.23 29.37 -23.20
CA VAL A 14 3.52 29.30 -22.49
C VAL A 14 3.43 29.98 -21.13
N ALA A 15 2.74 31.13 -21.03
CA ALA A 15 2.52 31.81 -19.76
C ALA A 15 1.65 30.98 -18.80
N ILE A 16 0.59 30.33 -19.28
CA ILE A 16 -0.24 29.41 -18.47
C ILE A 16 0.58 28.21 -18.01
N LEU A 17 1.40 27.61 -18.88
CA LEU A 17 2.31 26.52 -18.51
C LEU A 17 3.34 26.98 -17.48
N VAL A 18 3.89 28.18 -17.62
CA VAL A 18 4.83 28.77 -16.65
C VAL A 18 4.12 29.08 -15.32
N ILE A 19 2.90 29.61 -15.34
CA ILE A 19 2.10 29.89 -14.14
C ILE A 19 1.70 28.57 -13.45
N ALA A 20 1.24 27.57 -14.19
CA ALA A 20 0.93 26.25 -13.66
C ALA A 20 2.18 25.57 -13.09
N PHE A 21 3.33 25.71 -13.77
CA PHE A 21 4.64 25.28 -13.27
C PHE A 21 5.03 26.00 -11.98
N LEU A 22 4.84 27.32 -11.88
CA LEU A 22 5.14 28.11 -10.68
C LEU A 22 4.19 27.79 -9.51
N VAL A 23 2.90 27.62 -9.77
CA VAL A 23 1.87 27.23 -8.79
C VAL A 23 2.14 25.81 -8.28
N LYS A 24 2.50 24.87 -9.16
CA LYS A 24 2.88 23.50 -8.77
C LYS A 24 4.24 23.44 -8.07
N ARG A 25 5.21 24.25 -8.49
CA ARG A 25 6.53 24.45 -7.84
C ARG A 25 6.41 24.97 -6.41
N ALA A 26 5.34 25.71 -6.10
CA ALA A 26 5.05 26.23 -4.78
C ALA A 26 4.20 25.28 -3.90
N GLY A 27 3.81 24.10 -4.39
CA GLY A 27 2.70 23.32 -3.80
C GLY A 27 2.96 21.83 -3.46
N GLN A 28 4.17 21.28 -3.56
CA GLN A 28 4.39 19.83 -3.37
C GLN A 28 5.31 19.45 -2.18
N PRO A 29 4.77 19.15 -0.98
CA PRO A 29 5.53 19.04 0.27
C PRO A 29 6.47 17.82 0.38
N LYS A 30 7.60 18.00 1.07
CA LYS A 30 8.32 16.94 1.82
C LYS A 30 8.35 17.26 3.32
N GLY A 31 8.72 16.25 4.12
CA GLY A 31 8.63 16.21 5.59
C GLY A 31 8.98 17.51 6.30
N LEU A 32 8.06 17.94 7.18
CA LEU A 32 8.12 19.19 7.92
C LEU A 32 9.19 19.09 9.01
N GLU A 33 10.26 19.86 8.92
CA GLU A 33 10.83 20.43 10.15
C GLU A 33 9.79 21.40 10.74
N ALA A 34 9.68 21.43 12.07
CA ALA A 34 8.69 22.25 12.75
C ALA A 34 8.86 23.72 12.34
N LEU A 35 7.78 24.35 11.85
CA LEU A 35 7.77 25.77 11.55
C LEU A 35 8.09 26.55 12.81
N ASP A 36 9.04 27.49 12.72
CA ASP A 36 9.36 28.39 13.82
C ASP A 36 8.15 29.28 14.11
N ALA A 37 7.50 29.02 15.26
CA ALA A 37 6.27 29.68 15.69
C ALA A 37 6.42 31.21 15.88
N ASN A 38 7.64 31.72 15.86
CA ASN A 38 7.95 33.14 16.05
C ASN A 38 8.23 33.92 14.74
N ALA A 39 8.11 33.29 13.56
CA ALA A 39 8.36 33.95 12.28
C ALA A 39 7.22 34.92 11.89
N ALA A 40 7.17 36.09 12.51
CA ALA A 40 6.22 37.15 12.20
C ALA A 40 6.59 37.87 10.88
N GLY A 41 6.13 37.35 9.74
CA GLY A 41 6.23 38.06 8.46
C GLY A 41 5.87 37.21 7.25
N ALA A 42 5.02 37.74 6.36
CA ALA A 42 4.58 37.05 5.14
C ALA A 42 5.75 36.65 4.22
N ALA A 43 6.85 37.41 4.21
CA ALA A 43 8.05 37.12 3.43
C ALA A 43 8.89 35.97 4.02
N THR A 44 9.03 35.91 5.34
CA THR A 44 9.75 34.85 6.06
C THR A 44 8.98 33.53 6.01
N GLY A 45 7.66 33.58 6.14
CA GLY A 45 6.78 32.42 5.88
C GLY A 45 6.88 31.92 4.44
N LEU A 46 6.98 32.82 3.45
CA LEU A 46 7.17 32.43 2.05
C LEU A 46 8.52 31.75 1.79
N VAL A 47 9.60 32.23 2.42
CA VAL A 47 10.95 31.65 2.28
C VAL A 47 11.06 30.29 2.99
N GLN A 48 10.45 30.13 4.17
CA GLN A 48 10.38 28.83 4.87
C GLN A 48 9.55 27.80 4.09
N VAL A 49 8.42 28.23 3.51
CA VAL A 49 7.65 27.44 2.53
C VAL A 49 8.58 27.01 1.41
N LEU A 50 9.22 27.93 0.69
CA LEU A 50 10.10 27.61 -0.45
C LEU A 50 11.23 26.61 -0.15
N HIS A 51 11.76 26.58 1.08
CA HIS A 51 12.84 25.67 1.50
C HIS A 51 12.36 24.23 1.76
N VAL A 52 11.06 24.02 2.04
CA VAL A 52 10.43 22.70 2.30
C VAL A 52 10.07 21.97 1.00
N TYR A 53 10.02 22.67 -0.14
CA TYR A 53 9.46 22.19 -1.41
C TYR A 53 10.50 21.88 -2.51
N SER A 54 11.81 21.87 -2.22
CA SER A 54 12.86 21.92 -3.25
C SER A 54 13.77 20.69 -3.33
N ASP A 55 13.25 19.56 -3.80
CA ASP A 55 14.12 18.40 -4.07
C ASP A 55 13.87 17.82 -5.47
N PHE A 56 14.87 17.94 -6.35
CA PHE A 56 14.81 17.47 -7.72
C PHE A 56 15.37 16.06 -7.82
N SER A 57 14.57 15.12 -8.31
CA SER A 57 15.05 13.76 -8.66
C SER A 57 15.04 13.60 -10.18
N PHE A 58 16.20 13.71 -10.82
CA PHE A 58 16.36 13.50 -12.26
C PHE A 58 16.43 12.01 -12.68
N ASN A 59 16.07 11.08 -11.79
CA ASN A 59 16.07 9.66 -12.14
C ASN A 59 14.84 9.31 -12.99
N ALA A 60 14.96 9.53 -14.31
CA ALA A 60 13.88 9.31 -15.27
C ALA A 60 13.48 7.82 -15.39
N LEU A 61 14.42 6.89 -15.20
CA LEU A 61 14.12 5.46 -15.27
C LEU A 61 13.25 5.02 -14.09
N ALA A 62 13.65 5.37 -12.86
CA ALA A 62 12.85 5.09 -11.68
C ALA A 62 11.49 5.80 -11.74
N GLY A 63 11.47 7.04 -12.25
CA GLY A 63 10.23 7.79 -12.43
C GLY A 63 9.28 7.13 -13.43
N TRP A 64 9.80 6.60 -14.54
CA TRP A 64 9.00 5.85 -15.50
C TRP A 64 8.49 4.52 -14.91
N GLN A 65 9.35 3.76 -14.23
CA GLN A 65 8.96 2.49 -13.61
C GLN A 65 7.79 2.68 -12.63
N ALA A 66 7.82 3.74 -11.84
CA ALA A 66 6.79 4.05 -10.86
C ALA A 66 5.41 4.36 -11.46
N ILE A 67 5.35 4.98 -12.64
CA ILE A 67 4.07 5.43 -13.24
C ILE A 67 3.64 4.67 -14.49
N SER A 68 4.53 3.90 -15.12
CA SER A 68 4.21 3.09 -16.28
C SER A 68 3.05 2.10 -16.07
N PRO A 69 2.78 1.57 -14.85
CA PRO A 69 1.54 0.83 -14.56
C PRO A 69 0.27 1.57 -14.98
N PHE A 70 0.19 2.90 -14.88
CA PHE A 70 -0.95 3.68 -15.39
C PHE A 70 -1.26 3.42 -16.86
N TYR A 71 -0.24 3.14 -17.69
CA TYR A 71 -0.38 2.95 -19.14
C TYR A 71 -0.52 1.48 -19.55
N PHE A 72 0.06 0.57 -18.77
CA PHE A 72 0.16 -0.85 -19.13
C PHE A 72 -0.70 -1.77 -18.27
N ASN A 73 -1.33 -1.27 -17.20
CA ASN A 73 -2.32 -2.03 -16.46
C ASN A 73 -3.73 -1.80 -17.03
N LEU A 74 -4.62 -2.73 -16.73
CA LEU A 74 -6.03 -2.57 -17.04
C LEU A 74 -6.65 -1.51 -16.11
N PRO A 75 -7.55 -0.64 -16.64
CA PRO A 75 -8.15 -0.66 -17.97
C PRO A 75 -7.38 0.10 -19.07
N ALA A 76 -6.29 0.80 -18.74
CA ALA A 76 -5.60 1.71 -19.65
C ALA A 76 -4.80 1.04 -20.78
N LEU A 77 -4.38 -0.22 -20.58
CA LEU A 77 -3.55 -1.00 -21.51
C LEU A 77 -3.98 -0.93 -22.99
N ILE A 78 -5.29 -0.87 -23.26
CA ILE A 78 -5.84 -0.83 -24.63
C ILE A 78 -5.94 0.61 -25.15
N PHE A 79 -6.25 1.56 -24.28
CA PHE A 79 -6.45 2.96 -24.67
C PHE A 79 -5.12 3.72 -24.84
N ALA A 80 -4.08 3.38 -24.09
CA ALA A 80 -2.73 3.94 -24.22
C ALA A 80 -2.16 3.86 -25.64
N PRO A 81 -2.09 2.69 -26.31
CA PRO A 81 -1.57 2.61 -27.67
C PRO A 81 -2.48 3.34 -28.68
N LEU A 82 -3.80 3.28 -28.52
CA LEU A 82 -4.75 4.00 -29.38
C LEU A 82 -4.60 5.52 -29.25
N ALA A 83 -4.40 6.02 -28.04
CA ALA A 83 -4.14 7.43 -27.77
C ALA A 83 -2.80 7.88 -28.40
N GLY A 84 -1.75 7.07 -28.27
CA GLY A 84 -0.47 7.32 -28.94
C GLY A 84 -0.61 7.40 -30.46
N LEU A 85 -1.34 6.44 -31.06
CA LEU A 85 -1.63 6.44 -32.49
C LEU A 85 -2.37 7.70 -32.92
N ALA A 86 -3.41 8.11 -32.19
CA ALA A 86 -4.18 9.32 -32.47
C ALA A 86 -3.30 10.57 -32.52
N VAL A 87 -2.42 10.75 -31.52
CA VAL A 87 -1.49 11.87 -31.45
C VAL A 87 -0.52 11.85 -32.63
N VAL A 88 0.09 10.69 -32.94
CA VAL A 88 1.05 10.54 -34.05
C VAL A 88 0.38 10.87 -35.40
N VAL A 89 -0.83 10.35 -35.64
CA VAL A 89 -1.57 10.62 -36.87
C VAL A 89 -1.91 12.11 -37.00
N CYS A 90 -2.35 12.75 -35.91
CA CYS A 90 -2.62 14.19 -35.92
C CYS A 90 -1.36 15.03 -36.19
N LEU A 91 -0.21 14.68 -35.59
CA LEU A 91 1.06 15.34 -35.87
C LEU A 91 1.43 15.24 -37.36
N VAL A 92 1.38 14.03 -37.93
CA VAL A 92 1.68 13.79 -39.34
C VAL A 92 0.74 14.58 -40.25
N GLN A 93 -0.55 14.63 -39.93
CA GLN A 93 -1.51 15.39 -40.74
C GLN A 93 -1.27 16.90 -40.63
N LEU A 94 -0.94 17.44 -39.47
CA LEU A 94 -0.58 18.85 -39.31
C LEU A 94 0.66 19.21 -40.14
N PHE A 95 1.70 18.37 -40.15
CA PHE A 95 2.89 18.59 -40.99
C PHE A 95 2.52 18.62 -42.48
N LYS A 96 1.63 17.73 -42.93
CA LYS A 96 1.12 17.71 -44.32
C LYS A 96 0.28 18.93 -44.67
N ILE A 97 -0.55 19.43 -43.74
CA ILE A 97 -1.34 20.64 -43.94
C ILE A 97 -0.42 21.87 -44.00
N LYS A 98 0.59 21.96 -43.14
CA LYS A 98 1.59 23.04 -43.17
C LYS A 98 2.32 23.10 -44.51
N ALA A 99 2.73 21.94 -45.04
CA ALA A 99 3.38 21.83 -46.35
C ALA A 99 2.46 22.21 -47.53
N LYS A 100 1.14 21.99 -47.41
CA LYS A 100 0.14 22.35 -48.46
C LYS A 100 -0.46 23.74 -48.30
N ALA A 101 -0.44 24.32 -47.10
CA ALA A 101 -0.98 25.65 -46.80
C ALA A 101 -0.18 26.79 -47.44
N GLU A 102 1.04 26.52 -47.92
CA GLU A 102 1.79 27.40 -48.82
C GLU A 102 1.16 27.50 -50.22
N ALA A 103 0.24 26.60 -50.61
CA ALA A 103 -0.27 26.49 -51.97
C ALA A 103 -1.74 26.95 -52.21
N LYS A 104 -2.64 26.98 -51.20
CA LYS A 104 -3.98 27.64 -51.25
C LYS A 104 -4.78 27.34 -49.97
N ARG A 105 -5.48 28.35 -49.42
CA ARG A 105 -6.34 28.23 -48.22
C ARG A 105 -7.81 28.03 -48.59
N SER A 106 -8.41 26.92 -48.15
CA SER A 106 -9.87 26.71 -48.16
C SER A 106 -10.43 26.55 -46.75
N ASN A 107 -11.73 26.82 -46.53
CA ASN A 107 -12.38 26.72 -45.22
C ASN A 107 -12.35 25.29 -44.64
N LEU A 108 -12.42 24.26 -45.48
CA LEU A 108 -12.33 22.86 -45.06
C LEU A 108 -10.98 22.50 -44.41
N GLN A 109 -9.88 23.12 -44.86
CA GLN A 109 -8.56 22.93 -44.25
C GLN A 109 -8.50 23.51 -42.83
N PHE A 110 -9.31 24.52 -42.52
CA PHE A 110 -9.34 25.15 -41.20
C PHE A 110 -10.05 24.28 -40.16
N GLU A 111 -11.15 23.63 -40.52
CA GLU A 111 -11.86 22.70 -39.62
C GLU A 111 -11.03 21.46 -39.29
N ILE A 112 -10.39 20.86 -40.30
CA ILE A 112 -9.50 19.70 -40.13
C ILE A 112 -8.29 20.07 -39.24
N PHE A 113 -7.75 21.27 -39.43
CA PHE A 113 -6.67 21.80 -38.61
C PHE A 113 -7.09 21.97 -37.14
N ASN A 114 -8.28 22.53 -36.87
CA ASN A 114 -8.78 22.69 -35.51
C ASN A 114 -9.04 21.35 -34.82
N ALA A 115 -9.59 20.37 -35.54
CA ALA A 115 -9.82 19.03 -34.98
C ALA A 115 -8.51 18.35 -34.55
N GLN A 116 -7.43 18.49 -35.33
CA GLN A 116 -6.11 17.97 -34.96
C GLN A 116 -5.52 18.71 -33.77
N LEU A 117 -5.71 20.03 -33.67
CA LEU A 117 -5.22 20.81 -32.53
C LEU A 117 -5.85 20.39 -31.20
N VAL A 118 -7.14 20.06 -31.17
CA VAL A 118 -7.81 19.58 -29.94
C VAL A 118 -7.19 18.27 -29.46
N THR A 119 -7.00 17.30 -30.36
CA THR A 119 -6.36 16.02 -30.03
C THR A 119 -4.93 16.21 -29.53
N LEU A 120 -4.17 17.13 -30.14
CA LEU A 120 -2.80 17.39 -29.73
C LEU A 120 -2.72 18.15 -28.40
N PHE A 121 -3.66 19.04 -28.12
CA PHE A 121 -3.78 19.70 -26.83
C PHE A 121 -4.03 18.69 -25.71
N LEU A 122 -4.97 17.75 -25.91
CA LEU A 122 -5.23 16.66 -24.96
C LEU A 122 -4.00 15.75 -24.80
N GLY A 123 -3.35 15.38 -25.91
CA GLY A 123 -2.10 14.61 -25.89
C GLY A 123 -0.97 15.32 -25.15
N LEU A 124 -0.91 16.65 -25.25
CA LEU A 124 0.07 17.47 -24.55
C LEU A 124 -0.18 17.51 -23.05
N ILE A 125 -1.44 17.59 -22.59
CA ILE A 125 -1.77 17.50 -21.15
C ILE A 125 -1.30 16.15 -20.58
N LEU A 126 -1.59 15.07 -21.29
CA LEU A 126 -1.18 13.72 -20.89
C LEU A 126 0.35 13.61 -20.83
N LEU A 127 1.05 14.07 -21.87
CA LEU A 127 2.51 14.03 -21.95
C LEU A 127 3.17 14.89 -20.87
N THR A 128 2.74 16.14 -20.70
CA THR A 128 3.33 17.07 -19.73
C THR A 128 3.16 16.57 -18.30
N THR A 129 1.96 16.11 -17.93
CA THR A 129 1.73 15.55 -16.59
C THR A 129 2.54 14.27 -16.35
N THR A 130 2.73 13.45 -17.37
CA THR A 130 3.59 12.26 -17.30
C THR A 130 5.05 12.63 -17.08
N LEU A 131 5.56 13.58 -17.87
CA LEU A 131 6.94 14.08 -17.71
C LEU A 131 7.13 14.75 -16.35
N GLU A 132 6.12 15.46 -15.84
CA GLU A 132 6.10 15.98 -14.47
C GLU A 132 6.32 14.88 -13.43
N MET A 133 5.53 13.81 -13.49
CA MET A 133 5.67 12.67 -12.59
C MET A 133 7.03 11.98 -12.68
N ILE A 134 7.61 11.89 -13.88
CA ILE A 134 8.91 11.24 -14.11
C ILE A 134 10.07 12.10 -13.59
N LEU A 135 10.05 13.39 -13.91
CA LEU A 135 11.23 14.25 -13.81
C LEU A 135 11.21 15.18 -12.58
N PHE A 136 10.02 15.50 -12.06
CA PHE A 136 9.86 16.58 -11.07
C PHE A 136 9.19 16.14 -9.78
N VAL A 137 8.38 15.08 -9.79
CA VAL A 137 7.77 14.55 -8.56
C VAL A 137 8.80 13.76 -7.76
N SER A 138 8.72 13.81 -6.44
CA SER A 138 9.64 13.11 -5.55
C SER A 138 9.41 11.61 -5.55
N ALA A 139 10.48 10.81 -5.38
CA ALA A 139 10.42 9.35 -5.50
C ALA A 139 9.38 8.69 -4.57
N ASP A 140 9.15 9.25 -3.38
CA ASP A 140 8.16 8.83 -2.39
C ASP A 140 6.70 9.07 -2.83
N ARG A 141 6.48 9.88 -3.87
CA ARG A 141 5.17 10.25 -4.40
C ARG A 141 4.97 9.88 -5.86
N ARG A 142 5.95 9.25 -6.50
CA ARG A 142 5.78 8.70 -7.84
C ARG A 142 4.98 7.42 -7.72
N ASP A 143 3.71 7.52 -8.06
CA ASP A 143 2.74 6.43 -7.99
C ASP A 143 1.70 6.66 -9.08
N ASP A 144 1.32 5.61 -9.78
CA ASP A 144 0.37 5.64 -10.88
C ASP A 144 -1.03 6.09 -10.43
N LYS A 145 -1.38 5.88 -9.16
CA LYS A 145 -2.66 6.33 -8.59
C LYS A 145 -2.90 7.82 -8.76
N TYR A 146 -1.85 8.65 -8.77
CA TYR A 146 -2.00 10.10 -8.92
C TYR A 146 -2.35 10.53 -10.35
N LEU A 147 -2.15 9.64 -11.33
CA LEU A 147 -2.52 9.88 -12.73
C LEU A 147 -3.99 9.56 -13.01
N PHE A 148 -4.77 9.06 -12.04
CA PHE A 148 -6.18 8.67 -12.24
C PHE A 148 -7.03 9.80 -12.87
N MET A 149 -6.74 11.06 -12.56
CA MET A 149 -7.45 12.22 -13.13
C MET A 149 -7.23 12.39 -14.64
N LEU A 150 -6.18 11.78 -15.21
CA LEU A 150 -5.91 11.79 -16.65
C LEU A 150 -6.66 10.68 -17.40
N LEU A 151 -7.32 9.76 -16.69
CA LEU A 151 -8.03 8.64 -17.31
C LEU A 151 -9.11 9.10 -18.32
N PRO A 152 -9.92 10.14 -18.06
CA PRO A 152 -10.86 10.65 -19.06
C PRO A 152 -10.18 11.17 -20.32
N ILE A 153 -9.03 11.85 -20.18
CA ILE A 153 -8.24 12.37 -21.31
C ILE A 153 -7.69 11.21 -22.13
N LEU A 154 -7.13 10.21 -21.46
CA LEU A 154 -6.62 9.00 -22.08
C LEU A 154 -7.72 8.27 -22.87
N PHE A 155 -8.92 8.13 -22.29
CA PHE A 155 -10.06 7.50 -22.95
C PHE A 155 -10.57 8.28 -24.15
N LEU A 156 -10.62 9.62 -24.08
CA LEU A 156 -11.00 10.45 -25.23
C LEU A 156 -10.02 10.29 -26.40
N LEU A 157 -8.72 10.32 -26.11
CA LEU A 157 -7.67 10.10 -27.11
C LEU A 157 -7.74 8.69 -27.68
N GLY A 158 -7.90 7.68 -26.82
CA GLY A 158 -8.04 6.28 -27.22
C GLY A 158 -9.28 6.03 -28.07
N ALA A 159 -10.42 6.66 -27.74
CA ALA A 159 -11.64 6.61 -28.54
C ALA A 159 -11.44 7.21 -29.93
N TYR A 160 -10.72 8.34 -30.04
CA TYR A 160 -10.39 8.89 -31.35
C TYR A 160 -9.43 7.98 -32.15
N GLY A 161 -8.45 7.38 -31.48
CA GLY A 161 -7.58 6.34 -32.06
C GLY A 161 -8.39 5.17 -32.61
N LEU A 162 -9.42 4.73 -31.88
CA LEU A 162 -10.32 3.68 -32.32
C LEU A 162 -11.10 4.06 -33.59
N VAL A 163 -11.55 5.31 -33.71
CA VAL A 163 -12.20 5.81 -34.93
C VAL A 163 -11.24 5.74 -36.12
N ILE A 164 -9.97 6.13 -35.92
CA ILE A 164 -8.94 6.05 -36.96
C ILE A 164 -8.73 4.59 -37.41
N VAL A 165 -8.55 3.66 -36.48
CA VAL A 165 -8.36 2.24 -36.78
C VAL A 165 -9.59 1.66 -37.48
N SER A 166 -10.80 1.97 -37.00
CA SER A 166 -12.05 1.53 -37.60
C SER A 166 -12.19 2.01 -39.05
N HIS A 167 -11.79 3.25 -39.32
CA HIS A 167 -11.76 3.80 -40.67
C HIS A 167 -10.79 3.02 -41.57
N TRP A 168 -9.56 2.75 -41.11
CA TRP A 168 -8.57 1.99 -41.88
C TRP A 168 -9.03 0.57 -42.18
N LEU A 169 -9.62 -0.12 -41.21
CA LEU A 169 -10.17 -1.46 -41.39
C LEU A 169 -11.25 -1.47 -42.47
N LEU A 170 -12.17 -0.50 -42.44
CA LEU A 170 -13.22 -0.39 -43.45
C LEU A 170 -12.68 -0.12 -44.85
N VAL A 171 -11.65 0.73 -44.98
CA VAL A 171 -10.99 0.97 -46.26
C VAL A 171 -10.32 -0.29 -46.80
N ILE A 172 -9.70 -1.09 -45.93
CA ILE A 172 -9.08 -2.37 -46.32
C ILE A 172 -10.16 -3.36 -46.78
N ILE A 173 -11.27 -3.47 -46.04
CA ILE A 173 -12.39 -4.35 -46.38
C ILE A 173 -13.06 -3.92 -47.70
N SER A 174 -13.29 -2.61 -47.89
CA SER A 174 -13.95 -2.09 -49.09
C SER A 174 -13.09 -2.24 -50.35
N ARG A 175 -11.75 -2.18 -50.23
CA ARG A 175 -10.84 -2.43 -51.36
C ARG A 175 -10.91 -3.86 -51.89
N ARG A 176 -11.44 -4.82 -51.12
CA ARG A 176 -11.69 -6.19 -51.58
C ARG A 176 -13.01 -6.36 -52.36
N ASN A 177 -13.87 -5.35 -52.41
CA ASN A 177 -15.18 -5.44 -53.07
C ASN A 177 -15.42 -4.23 -54.01
N PRO A 178 -14.91 -4.27 -55.26
CA PRO A 178 -14.86 -3.11 -56.15
C PRO A 178 -16.22 -2.62 -56.67
N ASN A 179 -17.32 -3.38 -56.49
CA ASN A 179 -18.65 -3.02 -57.00
C ASN A 179 -19.48 -2.10 -56.09
N ARG A 180 -18.93 -1.62 -54.95
CA ARG A 180 -19.64 -0.66 -54.08
C ARG A 180 -19.33 0.78 -54.51
N GLN A 181 -20.07 1.27 -55.51
CA GLN A 181 -20.02 2.66 -55.95
C GLN A 181 -20.57 3.59 -54.83
N ILE A 182 -19.75 4.55 -54.40
CA ILE A 182 -20.04 5.44 -53.27
C ILE A 182 -20.71 6.71 -53.81
N ASP A 183 -22.04 6.78 -53.76
CA ASP A 183 -22.81 7.94 -54.21
C ASP A 183 -22.85 9.10 -53.19
N HIS A 184 -22.54 10.29 -53.70
CA HIS A 184 -22.87 11.69 -53.33
C HIS A 184 -22.89 12.22 -51.87
N PRO A 185 -22.56 13.51 -51.65
CA PRO A 185 -22.03 14.03 -50.37
C PRO A 185 -23.07 14.61 -49.39
N ASN A 186 -24.39 14.47 -49.62
CA ASN A 186 -25.44 15.15 -48.82
C ASN A 186 -26.39 14.23 -48.03
N ARG A 187 -26.14 12.92 -47.96
CA ARG A 187 -26.75 12.00 -46.99
C ARG A 187 -25.64 11.51 -46.06
N ARG A 188 -25.91 11.35 -44.74
CA ARG A 188 -24.99 10.67 -43.82
C ARG A 188 -24.49 9.39 -44.51
N SER A 189 -23.23 9.39 -44.92
CA SER A 189 -22.73 8.42 -45.89
C SER A 189 -22.77 7.02 -45.27
N PRO A 190 -23.01 5.95 -46.05
CA PRO A 190 -22.99 4.58 -45.53
C PRO A 190 -21.66 4.23 -44.83
N LEU A 191 -20.56 4.93 -45.20
CA LEU A 191 -19.26 4.84 -44.54
C LEU A 191 -19.31 5.28 -43.06
N THR A 192 -20.05 6.33 -42.71
CA THR A 192 -20.17 6.80 -41.31
C THR A 192 -20.95 5.82 -40.44
N THR A 193 -22.03 5.23 -40.97
CA THR A 193 -22.79 4.19 -40.27
C THR A 193 -21.97 2.91 -40.11
N SER A 194 -21.25 2.48 -41.14
CA SER A 194 -20.37 1.30 -41.04
C SER A 194 -19.20 1.54 -40.08
N GLN A 195 -18.62 2.75 -40.04
CA GLN A 195 -17.60 3.13 -39.06
C GLN A 195 -18.13 3.02 -37.64
N LEU A 196 -19.29 3.61 -37.37
CA LEU A 196 -19.92 3.53 -36.06
C LEU A 196 -20.13 2.07 -35.63
N ILE A 197 -20.65 1.22 -36.52
CA ILE A 197 -20.88 -0.20 -36.24
C ILE A 197 -19.56 -0.92 -35.92
N VAL A 198 -18.51 -0.72 -36.73
CA VAL A 198 -17.20 -1.35 -36.47
C VAL A 198 -16.61 -0.85 -35.15
N SER A 199 -16.68 0.45 -34.86
CA SER A 199 -16.20 1.00 -33.60
C SER A 199 -16.96 0.43 -32.40
N LEU A 200 -18.29 0.27 -32.50
CA LEU A 200 -19.10 -0.36 -31.45
C LEU A 200 -18.76 -1.83 -31.25
N ILE A 201 -18.52 -2.59 -32.32
CA ILE A 201 -18.10 -4.00 -32.24
C ILE A 201 -16.74 -4.11 -31.54
N VAL A 202 -15.77 -3.30 -31.95
CA VAL A 202 -14.43 -3.31 -31.32
C VAL A 202 -14.51 -2.87 -29.87
N MET A 203 -15.34 -1.87 -29.54
CA MET A 203 -15.59 -1.46 -28.16
C MET A 203 -16.23 -2.57 -27.33
N GLY A 204 -17.19 -3.31 -27.88
CA GLY A 204 -17.79 -4.47 -27.23
C GLY A 204 -16.79 -5.60 -26.98
N LEU A 205 -15.91 -5.89 -27.95
CA LEU A 205 -14.83 -6.86 -27.78
C LEU A 205 -13.84 -6.43 -26.70
N ILE A 206 -13.45 -5.15 -26.67
CA ILE A 206 -12.60 -4.58 -25.62
C ILE A 206 -13.27 -4.74 -24.26
N ALA A 207 -14.55 -4.42 -24.14
CA ALA A 207 -15.30 -4.56 -22.89
C ALA A 207 -15.33 -6.03 -22.42
N VAL A 208 -15.60 -6.98 -23.32
CA VAL A 208 -15.62 -8.42 -23.00
C VAL A 208 -14.23 -8.94 -22.58
N ILE A 209 -13.18 -8.57 -23.31
CA ILE A 209 -11.80 -9.00 -23.01
C ILE A 209 -11.33 -8.44 -21.66
N THR A 210 -11.69 -7.19 -21.36
CA THR A 210 -11.29 -6.54 -20.11
C THR A 210 -12.22 -6.85 -18.93
N TRP A 211 -13.40 -7.43 -19.18
CA TRP A 211 -14.42 -7.70 -18.18
C TRP A 211 -13.91 -8.49 -16.96
N PRO A 212 -13.17 -9.62 -17.11
CA PRO A 212 -12.70 -10.38 -15.95
C PRO A 212 -11.77 -9.56 -15.04
N ALA A 213 -10.92 -8.72 -15.62
CA ALA A 213 -10.02 -7.85 -14.85
C ALA A 213 -10.76 -6.68 -14.21
N ILE A 214 -11.74 -6.10 -14.89
CA ILE A 214 -12.61 -5.06 -14.31
C ILE A 214 -13.42 -5.66 -13.15
N GLN A 215 -13.95 -6.88 -13.30
CA GLN A 215 -14.63 -7.58 -12.22
C GLN A 215 -13.71 -7.87 -11.03
N SER A 216 -12.48 -8.32 -11.29
CA SER A 216 -11.46 -8.49 -10.25
C SER A 216 -11.15 -7.18 -9.53
N LEU A 217 -11.00 -6.07 -10.27
CA LEU A 217 -10.77 -4.74 -9.71
C LEU A 217 -11.97 -4.23 -8.89
N LEU A 218 -13.19 -4.38 -9.41
CA LEU A 218 -14.42 -3.97 -8.73
C LEU A 218 -14.72 -4.83 -7.50
N ALA A 219 -14.32 -6.10 -7.51
CA ALA A 219 -14.36 -6.98 -6.35
C ALA A 219 -13.28 -6.63 -5.31
N ASN A 220 -12.21 -5.96 -5.74
CA ASN A 220 -11.11 -5.50 -4.90
C ASN A 220 -11.33 -4.03 -4.52
N THR A 221 -12.38 -3.75 -3.75
CA THR A 221 -12.46 -2.50 -2.99
C THR A 221 -11.29 -2.50 -2.02
N GLY A 222 -10.48 -1.43 -2.01
CA GLY A 222 -9.33 -1.34 -1.10
C GLY A 222 -9.71 -1.54 0.36
N ASP A 223 -8.72 -1.72 1.23
CA ASP A 223 -8.82 -1.87 2.68
C ASP A 223 -10.18 -1.43 3.28
N ASN A 224 -11.08 -2.38 3.53
CA ASN A 224 -12.47 -2.14 3.92
C ASN A 224 -12.59 -1.74 5.40
N TYR A 225 -12.17 -0.51 5.72
CA TYR A 225 -12.36 0.10 7.04
C TYR A 225 -13.83 0.08 7.47
N ASP A 226 -14.77 0.19 6.54
CA ASP A 226 -16.20 0.12 6.80
C ASP A 226 -16.58 -1.19 7.49
N ALA A 227 -16.13 -2.33 6.97
CA ALA A 227 -16.37 -3.65 7.54
C ALA A 227 -15.67 -3.81 8.90
N ALA A 228 -14.43 -3.35 9.01
CA ALA A 228 -13.66 -3.41 10.26
C ALA A 228 -14.31 -2.57 11.38
N PHE A 229 -14.66 -1.32 11.09
CA PHE A 229 -15.32 -0.44 12.06
C PHE A 229 -16.77 -0.85 12.33
N ALA A 230 -17.50 -1.40 11.34
CA ALA A 230 -18.81 -1.99 11.58
C ALA A 230 -18.72 -3.18 12.56
N TYR A 231 -17.69 -4.02 12.43
CA TYR A 231 -17.43 -5.10 13.38
C TYR A 231 -17.16 -4.56 14.78
N VAL A 232 -16.27 -3.55 14.92
CA VAL A 232 -16.00 -2.91 16.22
C VAL A 232 -17.28 -2.35 16.83
N ARG A 233 -18.07 -1.58 16.07
CA ARG A 233 -19.35 -1.02 16.54
C ARG A 233 -20.33 -2.10 17.03
N ALA A 234 -20.36 -3.25 16.38
CA ALA A 234 -21.28 -4.33 16.75
C ALA A 234 -20.86 -5.05 18.04
N ASN A 235 -19.58 -4.99 18.43
CA ASN A 235 -19.02 -5.77 19.53
C ASN A 235 -18.51 -4.93 20.71
N TRP A 236 -18.48 -3.60 20.57
CA TRP A 236 -18.00 -2.73 21.63
C TRP A 236 -18.99 -2.61 22.79
N GLN A 237 -18.48 -2.23 23.95
CA GLN A 237 -19.23 -1.96 25.17
C GLN A 237 -18.93 -0.55 25.69
N ASP A 238 -19.80 -0.01 26.54
CA ASP A 238 -19.54 1.26 27.22
C ASP A 238 -18.25 1.15 28.05
N GLY A 239 -17.31 2.05 27.81
CA GLY A 239 -15.97 2.05 28.43
C GLY A 239 -14.87 1.46 27.54
N ASP A 240 -15.21 0.76 26.45
CA ASP A 240 -14.23 0.38 25.44
C ASP A 240 -13.68 1.64 24.73
N THR A 241 -12.42 1.57 24.29
CA THR A 241 -11.75 2.65 23.54
C THR A 241 -11.26 2.17 22.18
N VAL A 242 -10.99 3.12 21.29
CA VAL A 242 -10.55 2.85 19.91
C VAL A 242 -9.21 3.51 19.63
N LEU A 243 -8.31 2.76 19.03
CA LEU A 243 -7.01 3.22 18.54
C LEU A 243 -6.89 2.90 17.04
N THR A 244 -6.53 3.88 16.22
CA THR A 244 -6.27 3.63 14.79
C THR A 244 -5.20 4.55 14.20
N GLY A 245 -4.55 4.09 13.14
CA GLY A 245 -3.67 4.91 12.30
C GLY A 245 -4.41 5.87 11.35
N THR A 246 -5.74 5.71 11.23
CA THR A 246 -6.61 6.52 10.36
C THR A 246 -7.81 7.11 11.11
N PRO A 247 -7.60 8.10 11.99
CA PRO A 247 -8.68 8.77 12.74
C PRO A 247 -9.81 9.31 11.87
N ALA A 248 -9.53 9.75 10.64
CA ALA A 248 -10.55 10.20 9.71
C ALA A 248 -11.55 9.09 9.33
N ALA A 249 -11.09 7.85 9.16
CA ALA A 249 -11.95 6.71 8.87
C ALA A 249 -12.76 6.33 10.12
N ALA A 250 -12.14 6.31 11.30
CA ALA A 250 -12.84 6.10 12.57
C ALA A 250 -13.90 7.19 12.83
N ALA A 251 -13.61 8.46 12.52
CA ALA A 251 -14.57 9.56 12.61
C ALA A 251 -15.80 9.29 11.72
N LEU A 252 -15.59 8.84 10.49
CA LEU A 252 -16.67 8.54 9.55
C LEU A 252 -17.51 7.33 10.00
N TYR A 253 -16.85 6.23 10.37
CA TYR A 253 -17.51 4.95 10.58
C TYR A 253 -17.85 4.64 12.03
N LEU A 254 -17.27 5.30 13.02
CA LEU A 254 -17.60 5.17 14.45
C LEU A 254 -18.04 6.48 15.08
N GLY A 255 -17.75 7.63 14.47
CA GLY A 255 -18.01 8.94 15.07
C GLY A 255 -16.98 9.33 16.14
N ARG A 256 -15.92 8.53 16.34
CA ARG A 256 -14.90 8.75 17.37
C ARG A 256 -13.62 7.97 17.12
N ASN A 257 -12.57 8.40 17.79
CA ASN A 257 -11.29 7.74 17.95
C ASN A 257 -10.68 8.24 19.28
N ASP A 258 -10.20 7.34 20.12
CA ASP A 258 -9.71 7.71 21.45
C ASP A 258 -8.19 7.90 21.45
N PHE A 259 -7.47 7.16 20.59
CA PHE A 259 -6.01 7.24 20.50
C PHE A 259 -5.52 7.20 19.05
N TYR A 260 -4.48 7.97 18.75
CA TYR A 260 -3.80 7.89 17.46
C TYR A 260 -2.70 6.82 17.49
N GLY A 261 -2.85 5.83 16.62
CA GLY A 261 -2.08 4.60 16.59
C GLY A 261 -0.84 4.62 15.68
N VAL A 262 -0.20 5.76 15.44
CA VAL A 262 1.06 5.81 14.68
C VAL A 262 2.18 6.34 15.57
N GLN A 263 3.16 5.50 15.85
CA GLN A 263 4.28 5.81 16.75
C GLN A 263 5.46 6.46 16.02
N ARG A 264 5.84 5.95 14.84
CA ARG A 264 7.01 6.44 14.09
C ARG A 264 6.87 7.91 13.73
N ARG A 265 7.97 8.65 13.91
CA ARG A 265 8.15 10.02 13.43
C ARG A 265 8.58 10.03 11.96
N GLY A 266 8.24 11.08 11.23
CA GLY A 266 8.54 11.24 9.80
C GLY A 266 7.28 11.40 8.95
N GLY A 267 7.05 10.47 8.02
CA GLY A 267 6.05 10.57 6.96
C GLY A 267 4.62 10.86 7.42
N TYR A 268 4.28 10.64 8.70
CA TYR A 268 2.95 10.89 9.26
C TYR A 268 2.87 12.03 10.27
N ASP A 269 3.95 12.73 10.57
CA ASP A 269 3.90 13.83 11.56
C ASP A 269 3.03 14.99 11.09
N TYR A 270 2.82 15.13 9.76
CA TYR A 270 1.84 16.07 9.25
C TYR A 270 0.44 15.80 9.81
N ARG A 271 0.09 14.55 10.14
CA ARG A 271 -1.22 14.18 10.69
C ARG A 271 -1.44 14.66 12.12
N LEU A 272 -0.43 15.21 12.77
CA LEU A 272 -0.49 15.60 14.17
C LEU A 272 -0.46 17.11 14.35
N LEU A 273 -1.12 17.55 15.42
CA LEU A 273 -1.10 18.90 15.95
C LEU A 273 -0.57 18.85 17.39
N THR A 274 -0.05 19.98 17.87
CA THR A 274 0.25 20.14 19.29
C THR A 274 -0.83 21.01 19.92
N ILE A 275 -1.62 20.44 20.82
CA ILE A 275 -2.67 21.16 21.56
C ILE A 275 -2.34 21.01 23.05
N GLY A 276 -2.15 22.14 23.75
CA GLY A 276 -1.82 22.12 25.18
C GLY A 276 -0.52 21.39 25.52
N GLY A 277 0.44 21.30 24.58
CA GLY A 277 1.70 20.56 24.75
C GLY A 277 1.61 19.06 24.44
N GLN A 278 0.42 18.54 24.12
CA GLN A 278 0.22 17.15 23.75
C GLN A 278 0.12 16.98 22.23
N ALA A 279 0.76 15.94 21.69
CA ALA A 279 0.62 15.55 20.30
C ALA A 279 -0.72 14.82 20.10
N VAL A 280 -1.57 15.35 19.23
CA VAL A 280 -2.91 14.83 18.93
C VAL A 280 -3.14 14.77 17.43
N ASP A 281 -4.01 13.90 16.93
CA ASP A 281 -4.34 13.87 15.51
C ASP A 281 -5.13 15.11 15.04
N ARG A 282 -4.97 15.48 13.76
CA ARG A 282 -5.58 16.68 13.20
C ARG A 282 -7.10 16.59 12.97
N TRP A 283 -7.71 15.41 13.00
CA TRP A 283 -9.13 15.20 12.69
C TRP A 283 -9.99 15.19 13.94
N LEU A 284 -9.61 14.40 14.94
CA LEU A 284 -10.40 14.21 16.16
C LEU A 284 -9.70 14.71 17.42
N ALA A 285 -8.47 15.23 17.31
CA ALA A 285 -7.63 15.58 18.45
C ALA A 285 -7.42 14.40 19.42
N SER A 286 -7.42 13.17 18.90
CA SER A 286 -7.08 11.97 19.64
C SER A 286 -5.59 11.99 20.01
N PRO A 287 -5.24 11.78 21.30
CA PRO A 287 -3.85 11.75 21.75
C PRO A 287 -3.03 10.64 21.08
N ALA A 288 -1.80 10.98 20.69
CA ALA A 288 -0.87 10.04 20.08
C ALA A 288 -0.16 9.18 21.13
N ILE A 289 -0.15 7.87 20.92
CA ILE A 289 0.64 6.93 21.73
C ILE A 289 2.02 6.81 21.10
N ARG A 290 3.08 7.18 21.84
CA ARG A 290 4.44 7.31 21.29
C ARG A 290 5.48 6.46 22.01
N THR A 291 5.22 6.00 23.23
CA THR A 291 6.16 5.20 24.02
C THR A 291 5.57 3.83 24.38
N GLU A 292 6.44 2.84 24.60
CA GLU A 292 6.01 1.50 25.05
C GLU A 292 5.25 1.56 26.39
N ALA A 293 5.63 2.49 27.28
CA ALA A 293 4.96 2.71 28.56
C ALA A 293 3.54 3.25 28.36
N ASP A 294 3.35 4.27 27.51
CA ASP A 294 2.02 4.82 27.20
C ASP A 294 1.13 3.76 26.54
N LEU A 295 1.71 2.94 25.66
CA LEU A 295 1.01 1.83 25.03
C LEU A 295 0.52 0.83 26.07
N HIS A 296 1.42 0.34 26.93
CA HIS A 296 1.06 -0.62 27.98
C HIS A 296 -0.03 -0.05 28.90
N GLN A 297 0.15 1.19 29.38
CA GLN A 297 -0.83 1.85 30.22
C GLN A 297 -2.20 1.96 29.53
N THR A 298 -2.22 2.30 28.25
CA THR A 298 -3.46 2.42 27.45
C THR A 298 -4.17 1.08 27.30
N LEU A 299 -3.42 0.02 26.95
CA LEU A 299 -3.96 -1.33 26.76
C LEU A 299 -4.44 -1.96 28.07
N ALA A 300 -3.80 -1.62 29.20
CA ALA A 300 -4.15 -2.12 30.53
C ALA A 300 -5.32 -1.36 31.19
N ALA A 301 -5.53 -0.09 30.84
CA ALA A 301 -6.55 0.73 31.50
C ALA A 301 -7.99 0.36 31.09
N ASN A 302 -8.21 0.09 29.80
CA ASN A 302 -9.53 -0.24 29.26
C ASN A 302 -9.38 -1.28 28.14
N LYS A 303 -10.50 -1.91 27.76
CA LYS A 303 -10.52 -2.73 26.54
C LYS A 303 -10.35 -1.81 25.33
N VAL A 304 -9.26 -1.99 24.59
CA VAL A 304 -8.91 -1.18 23.42
C VAL A 304 -9.16 -1.99 22.16
N TRP A 305 -9.91 -1.44 21.23
CA TRP A 305 -10.06 -1.94 19.86
C TRP A 305 -9.07 -1.22 18.95
N LEU A 306 -8.16 -1.97 18.33
CA LEU A 306 -7.20 -1.42 17.39
C LEU A 306 -7.65 -1.74 15.97
N VAL A 307 -7.82 -0.73 15.12
CA VAL A 307 -8.13 -0.92 13.69
C VAL A 307 -6.96 -0.40 12.88
N LEU A 308 -6.16 -1.32 12.34
CA LEU A 308 -4.87 -1.01 11.72
C LEU A 308 -4.75 -1.67 10.34
N GLU A 309 -4.21 -0.93 9.40
CA GLU A 309 -3.84 -1.43 8.07
C GLU A 309 -2.65 -2.38 8.20
N ARG A 310 -2.67 -3.48 7.44
CA ARG A 310 -1.61 -4.49 7.42
C ARG A 310 -0.27 -3.86 7.10
N TRP A 311 -0.23 -3.08 6.03
CA TRP A 311 1.00 -2.41 5.61
C TRP A 311 1.51 -1.41 6.65
N GLY A 312 0.60 -0.63 7.25
CA GLY A 312 0.91 0.30 8.33
C GLY A 312 1.51 -0.43 9.54
N LEU A 313 0.81 -1.43 10.09
CA LEU A 313 1.28 -2.24 11.21
C LEU A 313 2.61 -2.90 10.91
N GLN A 314 2.77 -3.53 9.74
CA GLN A 314 3.93 -4.38 9.43
C GLN A 314 5.19 -3.59 9.05
N ARG A 315 5.07 -2.39 8.48
CA ARG A 315 6.21 -1.71 7.85
C ARG A 315 6.43 -0.27 8.29
N GLU A 316 5.39 0.44 8.72
CA GLU A 316 5.45 1.89 8.70
C GLU A 316 5.13 2.57 10.03
N TYR A 317 4.14 2.10 10.77
CA TYR A 317 3.62 2.80 11.93
C TYR A 317 4.50 2.72 13.16
N TYR A 318 5.30 1.67 13.27
CA TYR A 318 5.99 1.31 14.50
C TYR A 318 7.45 0.97 14.20
N ASP A 319 8.34 1.33 15.12
CA ASP A 319 9.61 0.61 15.22
C ASP A 319 9.38 -0.81 15.73
N LEU A 320 10.40 -1.65 15.56
CA LEU A 320 10.28 -3.08 15.83
C LEU A 320 10.04 -3.38 17.32
N PRO A 321 10.70 -2.71 18.30
CA PRO A 321 10.39 -2.92 19.70
C PRO A 321 8.95 -2.58 20.09
N PHE A 322 8.45 -1.42 19.66
CA PHE A 322 7.08 -0.99 19.93
C PHE A 322 6.06 -1.92 19.27
N GLN A 323 6.31 -2.32 18.02
CA GLN A 323 5.47 -3.27 17.30
C GLN A 323 5.32 -4.59 18.08
N GLN A 324 6.43 -5.16 18.56
CA GLN A 324 6.40 -6.42 19.31
C GLN A 324 5.67 -6.27 20.65
N GLN A 325 5.78 -5.14 21.35
CA GLN A 325 4.97 -4.88 22.56
C GLN A 325 3.48 -4.82 22.25
N LEU A 326 3.10 -4.17 21.14
CA LEU A 326 1.71 -4.07 20.71
C LEU A 326 1.14 -5.46 20.39
N LEU A 327 1.90 -6.27 19.65
CA LEU A 327 1.48 -7.62 19.27
C LEU A 327 1.37 -8.55 20.49
N ALA A 328 2.30 -8.49 21.45
CA ALA A 328 2.26 -9.33 22.64
C ALA A 328 1.04 -9.07 23.55
N GLN A 329 0.54 -7.84 23.53
CA GLN A 329 -0.52 -7.34 24.41
C GLN A 329 -1.90 -7.31 23.74
N THR A 330 -2.02 -7.78 22.49
CA THR A 330 -3.28 -7.77 21.74
C THR A 330 -3.60 -9.12 21.11
N ASP A 331 -4.90 -9.37 20.90
CA ASP A 331 -5.41 -10.52 20.17
C ASP A 331 -5.91 -10.06 18.80
N LEU A 332 -5.60 -10.82 17.74
CA LEU A 332 -6.26 -10.65 16.45
C LEU A 332 -7.70 -11.18 16.54
N ILE A 333 -8.68 -10.29 16.36
CA ILE A 333 -10.10 -10.65 16.41
C ILE A 333 -10.63 -10.99 15.03
N THR A 334 -10.34 -10.15 14.04
CA THR A 334 -10.69 -10.40 12.65
C THR A 334 -9.80 -9.63 11.70
N GLN A 335 -9.75 -10.07 10.45
CA GLN A 335 -9.06 -9.36 9.38
C GLN A 335 -9.94 -9.38 8.13
N SER A 336 -9.98 -8.25 7.42
CA SER A 336 -10.70 -8.14 6.16
C SER A 336 -9.92 -7.26 5.20
N GLN A 337 -9.60 -7.80 4.02
CA GLN A 337 -8.98 -7.07 2.91
C GLN A 337 -7.80 -6.17 3.33
N GLY A 338 -6.91 -6.65 4.20
CA GLY A 338 -5.74 -5.87 4.62
C GLY A 338 -5.95 -4.99 5.86
N ILE A 339 -7.15 -4.89 6.43
CA ILE A 339 -7.37 -4.30 7.74
C ILE A 339 -7.39 -5.36 8.83
N PHE A 340 -6.61 -5.13 9.88
CA PHE A 340 -6.64 -5.89 11.13
C PHE A 340 -7.52 -5.19 12.16
N VAL A 341 -8.39 -5.98 12.79
CA VAL A 341 -9.08 -5.60 14.03
C VAL A 341 -8.47 -6.40 15.16
N LEU A 342 -7.71 -5.72 16.01
CA LEU A 342 -7.13 -6.28 17.21
C LEU A 342 -7.90 -5.79 18.44
N ARG A 343 -7.75 -6.51 19.54
CA ARG A 343 -8.27 -6.11 20.85
C ARG A 343 -7.18 -6.26 21.90
N SER A 344 -7.12 -5.37 22.89
CA SER A 344 -6.26 -5.59 24.05
C SER A 344 -6.63 -6.90 24.77
N LYS A 345 -5.61 -7.60 25.27
CA LYS A 345 -5.78 -8.76 26.15
C LYS A 345 -6.37 -8.30 27.49
N THR A 346 -7.08 -9.18 28.19
CA THR A 346 -7.69 -8.87 29.50
C THR A 346 -6.66 -8.48 30.57
N ASN A 347 -5.48 -9.09 30.52
CA ASN A 347 -4.34 -8.75 31.37
C ASN A 347 -3.09 -8.65 30.48
N PRO A 348 -2.90 -7.50 29.79
CA PRO A 348 -1.77 -7.34 28.90
C PRO A 348 -0.48 -7.29 29.72
N GLN A 349 0.52 -8.08 29.35
CA GLN A 349 1.84 -8.03 29.98
C GLN A 349 2.86 -7.56 28.96
N SER A 350 3.74 -6.66 29.39
CA SER A 350 4.89 -6.26 28.58
C SER A 350 5.90 -7.40 28.49
N ILE A 351 6.59 -7.47 27.36
CA ILE A 351 7.68 -8.42 27.14
C ILE A 351 9.04 -7.73 27.36
N ALA A 352 9.99 -8.45 27.96
CA ALA A 352 11.33 -7.91 28.18
C ALA A 352 12.11 -7.73 26.87
N MET A 353 13.17 -6.93 26.89
CA MET A 353 14.05 -6.72 25.73
C MET A 353 15.06 -7.85 25.53
N GLN A 354 15.42 -8.55 26.61
CA GLN A 354 16.42 -9.61 26.60
C GLN A 354 15.85 -10.89 27.24
N PRO A 355 16.27 -12.07 26.76
CA PRO A 355 15.85 -13.33 27.36
C PRO A 355 16.42 -13.48 28.79
N ALA A 356 15.63 -14.07 29.68
CA ALA A 356 16.09 -14.45 31.01
C ALA A 356 17.07 -15.64 30.96
N HIS A 357 16.90 -16.53 29.97
CA HIS A 357 17.74 -17.71 29.76
C HIS A 357 18.29 -17.75 28.33
N SER A 358 19.62 -17.87 28.18
CA SER A 358 20.29 -17.98 26.89
C SER A 358 20.29 -19.43 26.38
N VAL A 359 20.09 -19.63 25.07
CA VAL A 359 20.09 -20.95 24.42
C VAL A 359 21.10 -21.01 23.27
N GLN A 360 21.01 -20.10 22.29
CA GLN A 360 21.86 -20.07 21.09
C GLN A 360 21.74 -21.32 20.20
N ALA A 361 20.56 -21.56 19.64
CA ALA A 361 20.29 -22.69 18.72
C ALA A 361 19.94 -22.22 17.31
N THR A 362 20.54 -22.81 16.28
CA THR A 362 20.30 -22.43 14.87
C THR A 362 19.43 -23.45 14.16
N PHE A 363 18.38 -22.98 13.49
CA PHE A 363 17.40 -23.76 12.74
C PHE A 363 17.53 -23.49 11.23
N GLY A 364 17.78 -24.56 10.46
CA GLY A 364 17.79 -24.55 9.00
C GLY A 364 18.74 -23.54 8.35
N ASP A 365 19.77 -23.08 9.08
CA ASP A 365 20.66 -21.98 8.68
C ASP A 365 19.96 -20.66 8.31
N VAL A 366 18.72 -20.47 8.78
CA VAL A 366 17.90 -19.28 8.46
C VAL A 366 17.50 -18.47 9.68
N VAL A 367 17.36 -19.10 10.85
CA VAL A 367 16.95 -18.40 12.09
C VAL A 367 17.64 -19.00 13.32
N GLN A 368 18.00 -18.15 14.26
CA GLN A 368 18.61 -18.53 15.53
C GLN A 368 17.66 -18.23 16.69
N LEU A 369 17.48 -19.17 17.62
CA LEU A 369 16.88 -18.95 18.92
C LEU A 369 17.96 -18.47 19.89
N LEU A 370 17.89 -17.19 20.27
CA LEU A 370 18.82 -16.57 21.21
C LEU A 370 18.58 -17.03 22.65
N GLY A 371 17.31 -17.18 23.03
CA GLY A 371 16.93 -17.52 24.39
C GLY A 371 15.42 -17.44 24.64
N TYR A 372 15.02 -17.56 25.90
CA TYR A 372 13.63 -17.48 26.32
C TYR A 372 13.45 -16.83 27.70
N THR A 373 12.21 -16.45 27.99
CA THR A 373 11.72 -16.09 29.32
C THR A 373 10.43 -16.87 29.59
N ALA A 374 10.33 -17.50 30.75
CA ALA A 374 9.18 -18.32 31.16
C ALA A 374 8.44 -17.63 32.32
N GLU A 375 7.12 -17.44 32.17
CA GLU A 375 6.30 -16.73 33.15
C GLU A 375 4.99 -17.51 33.42
N PRO A 376 4.74 -17.93 34.67
CA PRO A 376 5.67 -17.90 35.81
C PRO A 376 6.84 -18.88 35.61
N GLU A 377 7.94 -18.69 36.33
CA GLU A 377 9.08 -19.62 36.32
C GLU A 377 8.74 -20.99 36.91
N GLN A 378 7.79 -21.03 37.84
CA GLN A 378 7.31 -22.24 38.52
C GLN A 378 5.78 -22.24 38.50
N PRO A 379 5.16 -22.73 37.42
CA PRO A 379 3.70 -22.77 37.32
C PRO A 379 3.09 -23.88 38.18
N GLU A 380 1.89 -23.63 38.69
CA GLU A 380 1.07 -24.63 39.36
C GLU A 380 0.28 -25.49 38.33
N PRO A 381 -0.15 -26.71 38.71
CA PRO A 381 -1.06 -27.51 37.90
C PRO A 381 -2.30 -26.73 37.45
N GLY A 382 -2.66 -26.84 36.16
CA GLY A 382 -3.79 -26.11 35.58
C GLY A 382 -3.51 -24.64 35.22
N GLN A 383 -2.33 -24.11 35.54
CA GLN A 383 -1.93 -22.76 35.15
C GLN A 383 -1.46 -22.69 33.69
N SER A 384 -1.56 -21.52 33.07
CA SER A 384 -0.93 -21.25 31.77
C SER A 384 0.51 -20.78 31.97
N LEU A 385 1.43 -21.38 31.24
CA LEU A 385 2.81 -20.94 31.09
C LEU A 385 2.93 -20.04 29.84
N ARG A 386 3.32 -18.79 30.03
CA ARG A 386 3.72 -17.91 28.94
C ARG A 386 5.23 -18.03 28.70
N LEU A 387 5.60 -18.42 27.49
CA LEU A 387 6.98 -18.56 27.05
C LEU A 387 7.28 -17.50 25.99
N THR A 388 8.11 -16.51 26.33
CA THR A 388 8.61 -15.54 25.35
C THR A 388 9.90 -16.08 24.71
N LEU A 389 9.88 -16.35 23.42
CA LEU A 389 11.00 -16.82 22.62
C LEU A 389 11.66 -15.65 21.88
N TYR A 390 12.99 -15.61 21.90
CA TYR A 390 13.78 -14.53 21.30
C TYR A 390 14.52 -15.08 20.09
N TRP A 391 14.05 -14.73 18.91
CA TRP A 391 14.57 -15.19 17.63
C TRP A 391 15.42 -14.13 16.95
N GLN A 392 16.40 -14.53 16.15
CA GLN A 392 17.16 -13.66 15.26
C GLN A 392 17.26 -14.34 13.88
N PRO A 393 16.62 -13.80 12.82
CA PRO A 393 16.83 -14.29 11.47
C PRO A 393 18.27 -14.03 11.06
N ILE A 394 18.97 -15.07 10.61
CA ILE A 394 20.34 -14.97 10.10
C ILE A 394 20.37 -14.98 8.56
N ALA A 395 19.25 -15.35 7.93
CA ALA A 395 19.01 -15.22 6.50
C ALA A 395 17.53 -14.86 6.23
N ALA A 396 17.25 -14.36 5.03
CA ALA A 396 15.88 -14.09 4.61
C ALA A 396 15.10 -15.41 4.47
N MET A 397 13.94 -15.49 5.12
CA MET A 397 13.08 -16.67 5.10
C MET A 397 12.06 -16.58 3.95
N ALA A 398 12.03 -17.59 3.07
CA ALA A 398 11.10 -17.63 1.94
C ALA A 398 9.68 -18.04 2.33
N HIS A 399 9.51 -18.66 3.50
CA HIS A 399 8.27 -19.27 3.95
C HIS A 399 7.82 -18.73 5.32
N ASN A 400 6.54 -18.96 5.62
CA ASN A 400 5.95 -18.67 6.93
C ASN A 400 6.01 -19.95 7.79
N TYR A 401 6.96 -19.99 8.71
CA TYR A 401 7.20 -21.14 9.57
C TYR A 401 6.23 -21.17 10.76
N THR A 402 6.08 -22.36 11.34
CA THR A 402 5.35 -22.64 12.57
C THR A 402 6.35 -23.07 13.63
N VAL A 403 6.19 -22.56 14.85
CA VAL A 403 6.96 -22.97 16.02
C VAL A 403 6.11 -23.95 16.80
N PHE A 404 6.73 -25.03 17.28
CA PHE A 404 6.16 -25.87 18.32
C PHE A 404 6.97 -25.72 19.60
N VAL A 405 6.26 -25.81 20.72
CA VAL A 405 6.81 -25.90 22.07
C VAL A 405 6.20 -27.12 22.73
N HIS A 406 7.03 -28.05 23.20
CA HIS A 406 6.60 -29.24 23.92
C HIS A 406 7.12 -29.20 25.35
N LEU A 407 6.23 -29.44 26.31
CA LEU A 407 6.60 -29.79 27.67
C LEU A 407 6.60 -31.32 27.79
N ARG A 408 7.74 -31.90 28.15
CA ARG A 408 7.96 -33.34 28.19
C ARG A 408 8.32 -33.82 29.59
N GLN A 409 7.87 -34.99 29.96
CA GLN A 409 8.45 -35.72 31.08
C GLN A 409 9.91 -36.08 30.76
N PRO A 410 10.79 -36.23 31.76
CA PRO A 410 12.15 -36.72 31.55
C PRO A 410 12.22 -38.10 30.89
N THR A 411 11.14 -38.87 30.98
CA THR A 411 10.95 -40.18 30.33
C THR A 411 10.55 -40.08 28.84
N GLY A 412 10.34 -38.86 28.31
CA GLY A 412 10.13 -38.55 26.90
C GLY A 412 8.67 -38.25 26.49
N GLY A 413 7.68 -38.50 27.34
CA GLY A 413 6.27 -38.26 27.00
C GLY A 413 5.89 -36.77 27.00
N ASN A 414 5.26 -36.29 25.91
CA ASN A 414 4.64 -34.94 25.87
C ASN A 414 3.47 -34.86 26.88
N VAL A 415 3.46 -33.83 27.72
CA VAL A 415 2.37 -33.55 28.69
C VAL A 415 1.60 -32.28 28.37
N ALA A 416 2.24 -31.32 27.71
CA ALA A 416 1.59 -30.13 27.16
C ALA A 416 2.33 -29.71 25.88
N GLN A 417 1.62 -29.04 24.97
CA GLN A 417 2.21 -28.54 23.74
C GLN A 417 1.47 -27.31 23.21
N ALA A 418 2.18 -26.51 22.44
CA ALA A 418 1.64 -25.39 21.67
C ALA A 418 2.32 -25.33 20.30
N ASP A 419 1.50 -25.23 19.25
CA ASP A 419 1.94 -25.08 17.86
C ASP A 419 1.26 -23.85 17.26
N HIS A 420 2.05 -22.91 16.75
CA HIS A 420 1.52 -21.66 16.20
C HIS A 420 2.51 -20.98 15.26
N ARG A 421 1.97 -20.15 14.38
CA ARG A 421 2.79 -19.22 13.60
C ARG A 421 3.31 -18.13 14.54
N PRO A 422 4.62 -17.87 14.60
CA PRO A 422 5.19 -16.78 15.38
C PRO A 422 4.51 -15.44 15.07
N LEU A 423 4.04 -14.72 16.10
CA LEU A 423 3.29 -13.47 15.97
C LEU A 423 2.04 -13.57 15.06
N GLY A 424 1.50 -14.78 14.91
CA GLY A 424 0.32 -15.10 14.12
C GLY A 424 0.41 -14.65 12.66
N ASP A 425 -0.75 -14.33 12.07
CA ASP A 425 -0.83 -13.76 10.72
C ASP A 425 -0.49 -12.25 10.67
N LEU A 426 -0.19 -11.64 11.83
CA LEU A 426 0.10 -10.21 11.96
C LEU A 426 1.52 -9.87 11.50
N TYR A 427 2.50 -10.70 11.86
CA TYR A 427 3.91 -10.46 11.54
C TYR A 427 4.67 -11.76 11.19
N PRO A 428 4.38 -12.35 10.01
CA PRO A 428 4.87 -13.68 9.65
C PRO A 428 6.39 -13.73 9.43
N THR A 429 6.99 -14.92 9.58
CA THR A 429 8.47 -15.08 9.53
C THR A 429 9.11 -14.66 8.21
N SER A 430 8.39 -14.72 7.08
CA SER A 430 8.92 -14.30 5.78
C SER A 430 9.23 -12.79 5.67
N ILE A 431 8.68 -11.97 6.58
CA ILE A 431 8.93 -10.52 6.61
C ILE A 431 9.83 -10.10 7.78
N TRP A 432 10.40 -11.04 8.53
CA TRP A 432 11.30 -10.72 9.63
C TRP A 432 12.61 -10.12 9.11
N PRO A 433 13.04 -8.96 9.64
CA PRO A 433 14.30 -8.35 9.24
C PRO A 433 15.51 -9.16 9.72
N VAL A 434 16.45 -9.42 8.81
CA VAL A 434 17.70 -10.16 9.10
C VAL A 434 18.55 -9.38 10.11
N GLY A 435 19.05 -10.08 11.12
CA GLY A 435 19.90 -9.53 12.18
C GLY A 435 19.14 -8.89 13.35
N GLU A 436 17.84 -8.66 13.22
CA GLU A 436 17.02 -8.08 14.29
C GLU A 436 16.48 -9.13 15.24
N THR A 437 16.30 -8.76 16.51
CA THR A 437 15.68 -9.66 17.50
C THR A 437 14.16 -9.58 17.42
N ILE A 438 13.53 -10.73 17.19
CA ILE A 438 12.07 -10.91 17.19
C ILE A 438 11.66 -11.64 18.47
N ARG A 439 10.81 -10.99 19.26
CA ARG A 439 10.25 -11.55 20.49
C ARG A 439 8.84 -12.00 20.22
N GLU A 440 8.55 -13.22 20.61
CA GLU A 440 7.31 -13.89 20.29
C GLU A 440 6.83 -14.72 21.49
N THR A 441 5.52 -14.75 21.74
CA THR A 441 4.96 -15.38 22.94
C THR A 441 4.15 -16.63 22.60
N SER A 442 4.58 -17.77 23.14
CA SER A 442 3.84 -19.03 23.15
C SER A 442 3.11 -19.21 24.47
N GLU A 443 1.85 -19.63 24.45
CA GLU A 443 1.07 -19.94 25.66
C GLU A 443 0.80 -21.45 25.74
N LEU A 444 1.29 -22.09 26.81
CA LEU A 444 1.08 -23.52 27.09
C LEU A 444 0.14 -23.66 28.28
N ASN A 445 -1.03 -24.24 28.05
CA ASN A 445 -1.96 -24.59 29.13
C ASN A 445 -1.52 -25.91 29.77
N LEU A 446 -1.17 -25.88 31.06
CA LEU A 446 -0.80 -27.09 31.78
C LEU A 446 -2.05 -27.87 32.20
N PRO A 447 -2.04 -29.21 32.10
CA PRO A 447 -3.11 -30.04 32.64
C PRO A 447 -3.30 -29.80 34.14
N ALA A 448 -4.54 -29.82 34.64
CA ALA A 448 -4.83 -29.66 36.07
C ALA A 448 -4.35 -30.86 36.92
N ASP A 449 -4.12 -32.00 36.28
CA ASP A 449 -3.66 -33.26 36.89
C ASP A 449 -2.18 -33.54 36.63
N ILE A 450 -1.43 -32.57 36.10
CA ILE A 450 0.02 -32.71 35.90
C ILE A 450 0.69 -32.93 37.27
N PRO A 451 1.47 -34.02 37.45
CA PRO A 451 2.19 -34.23 38.70
C PRO A 451 3.25 -33.14 38.95
N PRO A 452 3.48 -32.72 40.20
CA PRO A 452 4.63 -31.89 40.54
C PRO A 452 5.95 -32.56 40.15
N GLY A 453 6.88 -31.80 39.59
CA GLY A 453 8.13 -32.35 39.11
C GLY A 453 8.88 -31.48 38.10
N ASP A 454 9.98 -32.02 37.59
CA ASP A 454 10.79 -31.37 36.57
C ASP A 454 10.40 -31.89 35.18
N TYR A 455 10.17 -30.97 34.26
CA TYR A 455 9.77 -31.24 32.89
C TYR A 455 10.74 -30.56 31.92
N ASP A 456 11.05 -31.24 30.81
CA ASP A 456 11.92 -30.72 29.77
C ASP A 456 11.11 -29.87 28.77
N LEU A 457 11.58 -28.65 28.50
CA LEU A 457 11.00 -27.74 27.50
C LEU A 457 11.74 -27.88 26.17
N TRP A 458 11.02 -28.26 25.12
CA TRP A 458 11.55 -28.48 23.79
C TRP A 458 10.94 -27.51 22.78
N VAL A 459 11.76 -26.99 21.86
CA VAL A 459 11.32 -26.09 20.80
C VAL A 459 11.77 -26.59 19.44
N GLY A 460 10.93 -26.43 18.43
CA GLY A 460 11.33 -26.61 17.05
C GLY A 460 10.53 -25.76 16.07
N VAL A 461 10.98 -25.78 14.82
CA VAL A 461 10.45 -24.94 13.73
C VAL A 461 10.13 -25.82 12.55
N TYR A 462 8.98 -25.62 11.90
CA TYR A 462 8.56 -26.43 10.76
C TYR A 462 7.69 -25.67 9.76
N LEU A 463 7.56 -26.22 8.56
CA LEU A 463 6.61 -25.76 7.55
C LEU A 463 5.25 -26.44 7.78
N LEU A 464 4.21 -25.65 8.03
CA LEU A 464 2.88 -26.19 8.30
C LEU A 464 2.32 -26.98 7.11
N GLU A 465 2.62 -26.54 5.90
CA GLU A 465 2.09 -27.11 4.66
C GLU A 465 2.63 -28.51 4.38
N THR A 466 3.84 -28.83 4.85
CA THR A 466 4.51 -30.11 4.58
C THR A 466 4.78 -30.94 5.84
N GLY A 467 4.72 -30.32 7.03
CA GLY A 467 5.17 -30.91 8.28
C GLY A 467 6.70 -31.00 8.41
N GLU A 468 7.45 -30.47 7.44
CA GLU A 468 8.91 -30.57 7.41
C GLU A 468 9.53 -29.68 8.49
N ARG A 469 10.27 -30.30 9.42
CA ARG A 469 11.00 -29.59 10.49
C ARG A 469 12.35 -29.08 9.98
N LEU A 470 12.67 -27.83 10.33
CA LEU A 470 13.98 -27.26 10.08
C LEU A 470 15.04 -28.00 10.91
N PRO A 471 16.17 -28.43 10.31
CA PRO A 471 17.22 -29.11 11.06
C PRO A 471 17.84 -28.18 12.10
N VAL A 472 18.19 -28.72 13.26
CA VAL A 472 18.86 -27.97 14.33
C VAL A 472 20.37 -28.24 14.25
N GLN A 473 21.18 -27.19 14.27
CA GLN A 473 22.64 -27.37 14.35
C GLN A 473 23.02 -28.08 15.65
N ASN A 474 23.85 -29.13 15.55
CA ASN A 474 24.24 -29.98 16.68
C ASN A 474 23.05 -30.63 17.41
N ASP A 475 21.97 -30.98 16.68
CA ASP A 475 20.82 -31.68 17.25
C ASP A 475 21.23 -32.99 17.96
N THR A 476 20.93 -33.07 19.26
CA THR A 476 21.13 -34.29 20.06
C THR A 476 19.85 -35.12 20.22
N SER A 477 18.70 -34.60 19.80
CA SER A 477 17.40 -35.28 19.91
C SER A 477 17.11 -36.21 18.74
N GLY A 478 17.63 -35.89 17.55
CA GLY A 478 17.25 -36.56 16.31
C GLY A 478 15.83 -36.21 15.83
N GLU A 479 15.18 -35.23 16.46
CA GLU A 479 13.81 -34.80 16.19
C GLU A 479 13.73 -33.42 15.53
N ASN A 480 14.87 -32.81 15.18
CA ASN A 480 14.96 -31.43 14.72
C ASN A 480 14.34 -30.46 15.75
N ALA A 481 14.69 -30.67 17.02
CA ALA A 481 14.23 -29.89 18.16
C ALA A 481 15.38 -29.63 19.14
N VAL A 482 15.28 -28.55 19.91
CA VAL A 482 16.27 -28.20 20.94
C VAL A 482 15.64 -28.19 22.32
N LEU A 483 16.33 -28.78 23.30
CA LEU A 483 16.02 -28.66 24.72
C LEU A 483 16.43 -27.26 25.17
N ILE A 484 15.47 -26.40 25.47
CA ILE A 484 15.74 -25.01 25.89
C ILE A 484 15.92 -24.89 27.40
N GLY A 485 15.36 -25.80 28.19
CA GLY A 485 15.51 -25.78 29.64
C GLY A 485 14.62 -26.79 30.36
N ARG A 486 14.62 -26.71 31.68
CA ARG A 486 13.75 -27.49 32.56
C ARG A 486 12.80 -26.57 33.32
N LEU A 487 11.54 -26.94 33.33
CA LEU A 487 10.47 -26.27 34.05
C LEU A 487 10.11 -27.08 35.30
N ARG A 488 10.09 -26.43 36.46
CA ARG A 488 9.60 -27.02 37.70
C ARG A 488 8.11 -26.72 37.83
N VAL A 489 7.29 -27.76 37.96
CA VAL A 489 5.87 -27.64 38.34
C VAL A 489 5.75 -27.93 39.83
N GLU A 490 5.09 -27.03 40.58
CA GLU A 490 4.93 -27.12 42.04
C GLU A 490 3.86 -28.11 42.50
#